data_AF-L8TRA9-F1
#
_entry.id   AF-L8TRA9-F1
#
_cell.length_a   1.000
_cell.length_b   1.000
_cell.length_c   1.000
_cell.angle_alpha   90.00
_cell.angle_beta   90.00
_cell.angle_gamma   90.00
#
_symmetry.space_group_name_H-M   'P 1'
#
loop_
_entity.id
_entity.type
_entity.pdbx_description
1 polymer ?
#
loop_
_entity_poly.entity_id
_entity_poly.type
_entity_poly.pdbx_seq_one_letter_code
_entity_poly.pdbx_strand_id
1 'polypeptide(L)'
;MPLGASRLTRDWLPDDPPTAKSVKELRRYIRATLKPAVREFDGLGRANVVAGTSKTFRSLARIAGAAPSDAGPYVKRELNATDLGIWAQRISAMKAEDRLHLPGVSEARAHQLLAGALVAEAALELFKFKKLRICPWALREGLILRRLDQLVFDGPLEPAPHITPPQAAGVAAIQ
;
A
#
# COMPACT_ATOMS: atom_id res chain seq x y z
N MET A 1 6.22 -1.17 -10.93
CA MET A 1 5.31 0.00 -11.06
C MET A 1 5.78 1.16 -10.18
N PRO A 2 6.09 2.35 -10.73
CA PRO A 2 6.63 3.49 -9.97
C PRO A 2 5.55 4.38 -9.33
N LEU A 3 4.55 3.80 -8.66
CA LEU A 3 3.37 4.51 -8.12
C LEU A 3 3.37 4.58 -6.58
N GLY A 4 4.55 4.70 -5.96
CA GLY A 4 4.68 4.81 -4.52
C GLY A 4 4.18 6.17 -4.00
N ALA A 5 3.37 6.17 -2.94
CA ALA A 5 2.75 7.38 -2.40
C ALA A 5 3.77 8.49 -2.08
N SER A 6 4.86 8.18 -1.37
CA SER A 6 5.93 9.14 -1.07
C SER A 6 6.57 9.73 -2.33
N ARG A 7 6.88 8.89 -3.33
CA ARG A 7 7.46 9.34 -4.61
C ARG A 7 6.49 10.27 -5.34
N LEU A 8 5.24 9.87 -5.47
CA LEU A 8 4.21 10.66 -6.16
C LEU A 8 3.94 11.99 -5.47
N THR A 9 3.90 12.01 -4.14
CA THR A 9 3.76 13.28 -3.39
C THR A 9 4.93 14.22 -3.67
N ARG A 10 6.17 13.74 -3.52
CA ARG A 10 7.36 14.57 -3.75
C ARG A 10 7.43 15.10 -5.19
N ASP A 11 7.16 14.24 -6.17
CA ASP A 11 7.41 14.56 -7.57
C ASP A 11 6.24 15.32 -8.23
N TRP A 12 5.01 15.23 -7.68
CA TRP A 12 3.80 15.77 -8.31
C TRP A 12 2.95 16.71 -7.44
N LEU A 13 3.11 16.70 -6.12
CA LEU A 13 2.28 17.48 -5.19
C LEU A 13 3.15 18.38 -4.29
N PRO A 14 3.81 19.41 -4.85
CA PRO A 14 4.74 20.26 -4.09
C PRO A 14 4.05 21.19 -3.09
N ASP A 15 2.80 21.57 -3.35
CA ASP A 15 2.02 22.51 -2.52
C ASP A 15 1.17 21.79 -1.46
N ASP A 16 0.85 22.49 -0.37
CA ASP A 16 -0.05 22.00 0.68
C ASP A 16 -1.09 23.07 1.11
N PRO A 17 -2.39 22.91 0.76
CA PRO A 17 -2.95 21.81 -0.02
C PRO A 17 -2.50 21.87 -1.49
N PRO A 18 -2.48 20.72 -2.19
CA PRO A 18 -2.07 20.67 -3.58
C PRO A 18 -3.07 21.37 -4.50
N THR A 19 -2.57 22.00 -5.56
CA THR A 19 -3.42 22.68 -6.55
C THR A 19 -4.30 21.70 -7.35
N ALA A 20 -5.48 22.16 -7.78
CA ALA A 20 -6.35 21.36 -8.64
C ALA A 20 -5.66 20.89 -9.94
N LYS A 21 -4.73 21.71 -10.47
CA LYS A 21 -3.92 21.38 -11.65
C LYS A 21 -2.98 20.20 -11.36
N SER A 22 -2.23 20.25 -10.26
CA SER A 22 -1.29 19.17 -9.92
C SER A 22 -2.00 17.84 -9.64
N VAL A 23 -3.15 17.88 -8.95
CA VAL A 23 -4.00 16.70 -8.73
C VAL A 23 -4.52 16.11 -10.04
N LYS A 24 -4.97 16.96 -10.98
CA LYS A 24 -5.45 16.52 -12.30
C LYS A 24 -4.33 15.86 -13.12
N GLU A 25 -3.14 16.45 -13.14
CA GLU A 25 -1.99 15.89 -13.86
C GLU A 25 -1.50 14.58 -13.23
N LEU A 26 -1.46 14.50 -11.89
CA LEU A 26 -1.13 13.26 -11.20
C LEU A 26 -2.16 12.15 -11.51
N ARG A 27 -3.46 12.45 -11.51
CA ARG A 27 -4.51 11.48 -11.92
C ARG A 27 -4.27 10.96 -13.34
N ARG A 28 -3.91 11.85 -14.27
CA ARG A 28 -3.59 11.49 -15.67
C ARG A 28 -2.39 10.54 -15.72
N TYR A 29 -1.31 10.88 -15.02
CA TYR A 29 -0.09 10.07 -14.95
C TYR A 29 -0.33 8.69 -14.34
N ILE A 30 -1.05 8.62 -13.21
CA ILE A 30 -1.39 7.36 -12.55
C ILE A 30 -2.17 6.46 -13.51
N ARG A 31 -3.20 6.98 -14.17
CA ARG A 31 -4.01 6.19 -15.11
C ARG A 31 -3.19 5.70 -16.31
N ALA A 32 -2.36 6.57 -16.89
CA ALA A 32 -1.49 6.20 -18.00
C ALA A 32 -0.50 5.10 -17.59
N THR A 33 0.04 5.18 -16.37
CA THR A 33 0.98 4.20 -15.82
C THR A 33 0.31 2.88 -15.47
N LEU A 34 -0.92 2.89 -14.95
CA LEU A 34 -1.65 1.67 -14.56
C LEU A 34 -2.19 0.88 -15.77
N LYS A 35 -2.60 1.56 -16.85
CA LYS A 35 -3.27 0.93 -18.00
C LYS A 35 -2.50 -0.28 -18.58
N PRO A 36 -1.18 -0.23 -18.83
CA PRO A 36 -0.45 -1.40 -19.33
C PRO A 36 -0.54 -2.60 -18.38
N ALA A 37 -0.30 -2.39 -17.07
CA ALA A 37 -0.37 -3.46 -16.09
C ALA A 37 -1.79 -4.01 -15.92
N VAL A 38 -2.83 -3.19 -16.07
CA VAL A 38 -4.23 -3.67 -16.03
C VAL A 38 -4.52 -4.60 -17.21
N ARG A 39 -3.99 -4.30 -18.41
CA ARG A 39 -4.17 -5.13 -19.61
C ARG A 39 -3.52 -6.51 -19.49
N GLU A 40 -2.46 -6.64 -18.69
CA GLU A 40 -1.84 -7.94 -18.41
C GLU A 40 -2.79 -8.92 -17.69
N PHE A 41 -3.89 -8.42 -17.10
CA PHE A 41 -4.93 -9.26 -16.49
C PHE A 41 -6.08 -9.61 -17.45
N ASP A 42 -6.04 -9.12 -18.69
CA ASP A 42 -7.05 -9.45 -19.69
C ASP A 42 -7.01 -10.97 -19.97
N GLY A 43 -8.17 -11.63 -19.88
CA GLY A 43 -8.29 -13.08 -20.08
C GLY A 43 -8.15 -13.94 -18.82
N LEU A 44 -7.71 -13.40 -17.67
CA LEU A 44 -7.58 -14.15 -16.41
C LEU A 44 -8.92 -14.34 -15.65
N GLY A 45 -10.03 -13.84 -16.20
CA GLY A 45 -11.33 -13.83 -15.54
C GLY A 45 -11.44 -12.79 -14.41
N ARG A 46 -12.61 -12.73 -13.76
CA ARG A 46 -12.87 -11.75 -12.70
C ARG A 46 -12.46 -12.30 -11.34
N ALA A 47 -11.61 -11.59 -10.61
CA ALA A 47 -11.23 -11.96 -9.25
C ALA A 47 -12.45 -12.04 -8.31
N ASN A 48 -12.50 -13.10 -7.50
CA ASN A 48 -13.52 -13.26 -6.46
C ASN A 48 -13.24 -12.38 -5.24
N VAL A 49 -11.96 -12.13 -4.95
CA VAL A 49 -11.50 -11.32 -3.81
C VAL A 49 -10.43 -10.34 -4.28
N VAL A 50 -10.60 -9.09 -3.90
CA VAL A 50 -9.60 -8.03 -4.11
C VAL A 50 -9.09 -7.61 -2.76
N ALA A 51 -7.77 -7.70 -2.57
CA ALA A 51 -7.11 -7.36 -1.31
C ALA A 51 -6.28 -6.09 -1.45
N GLY A 52 -6.46 -5.14 -0.52
CA GLY A 52 -5.58 -3.99 -0.33
C GLY A 52 -4.63 -4.26 0.84
N THR A 53 -3.33 -4.20 0.59
CA THR A 53 -2.28 -4.38 1.61
C THR A 53 -1.58 -3.05 1.87
N SER A 54 -0.77 -2.95 2.93
CA SER A 54 -0.04 -1.75 3.40
C SER A 54 -0.78 -0.79 4.34
N LYS A 55 0.01 0.10 4.98
CA LYS A 55 -0.49 1.11 5.92
C LYS A 55 -1.36 2.18 5.26
N THR A 56 -1.16 2.47 3.97
CA THR A 56 -1.96 3.45 3.23
C THR A 56 -3.40 2.97 3.04
N PHE A 57 -3.59 1.76 2.52
CA PHE A 57 -4.94 1.18 2.39
C PHE A 57 -5.63 1.05 3.75
N ARG A 58 -4.88 0.70 4.82
CA ARG A 58 -5.42 0.66 6.19
C ARG A 58 -5.90 2.04 6.67
N SER A 59 -5.13 3.11 6.42
CA SER A 59 -5.58 4.47 6.71
C SER A 59 -6.83 4.83 5.94
N LEU A 60 -6.83 4.63 4.62
CA LEU A 60 -7.95 4.99 3.76
C LEU A 60 -9.23 4.26 4.17
N ALA A 61 -9.14 2.97 4.50
CA ALA A 61 -10.27 2.22 5.04
C ALA A 61 -10.73 2.79 6.38
N ARG A 62 -9.81 3.12 7.30
CA ARG A 62 -10.16 3.70 8.61
C ARG A 62 -10.88 5.05 8.47
N ILE A 63 -10.39 5.90 7.58
CA ILE A 63 -11.00 7.19 7.22
C ILE A 63 -12.40 6.97 6.62
N ALA A 64 -12.54 5.96 5.76
CA ALA A 64 -13.82 5.54 5.16
C ALA A 64 -14.73 4.75 6.11
N GLY A 65 -14.44 4.71 7.42
CA GLY A 65 -15.33 4.13 8.43
C GLY A 65 -15.07 2.67 8.78
N ALA A 66 -14.03 2.03 8.25
CA ALA A 66 -13.66 0.68 8.67
C ALA A 66 -13.28 0.64 10.16
N ALA A 67 -13.55 -0.51 10.79
CA ALA A 67 -13.28 -0.71 12.21
C ALA A 67 -11.78 -0.53 12.56
N PRO A 68 -11.46 0.05 13.74
CA PRO A 68 -10.10 0.17 14.24
C PRO A 68 -9.44 -1.21 14.47
N SER A 69 -8.12 -1.25 14.65
CA SER A 69 -7.37 -2.52 14.72
C SER A 69 -7.63 -3.28 16.03
N ASP A 70 -7.93 -2.56 17.12
CA ASP A 70 -8.28 -3.05 18.46
C ASP A 70 -9.62 -3.80 18.51
N ALA A 71 -10.53 -3.57 17.57
CA ALA A 71 -11.77 -4.33 17.41
C ALA A 71 -11.55 -5.83 17.12
N GLY A 72 -10.29 -6.24 16.91
CA GLY A 72 -9.88 -7.63 16.80
C GLY A 72 -9.42 -8.03 15.39
N PRO A 73 -8.68 -9.16 15.31
CA PRO A 73 -8.05 -9.60 14.06
C PRO A 73 -9.05 -10.12 13.02
N TYR A 74 -10.19 -10.67 13.46
CA TYR A 74 -11.18 -11.29 12.57
C TYR A 74 -12.22 -10.31 11.99
N VAL A 75 -12.19 -9.05 12.42
CA VAL A 75 -13.11 -8.02 11.91
C VAL A 75 -12.81 -7.74 10.44
N LYS A 76 -13.83 -7.95 9.59
CA LYS A 76 -13.75 -7.63 8.17
C LYS A 76 -13.67 -6.11 8.01
N ARG A 77 -12.65 -5.66 7.28
CA ARG A 77 -12.41 -4.26 6.96
C ARG A 77 -12.42 -4.12 5.45
N GLU A 78 -13.25 -3.23 4.93
CA GLU A 78 -13.42 -2.99 3.51
C GLU A 78 -13.21 -1.52 3.18
N LEU A 79 -12.85 -1.24 1.94
CA LEU A 79 -12.77 0.11 1.38
C LEU A 79 -13.57 0.12 0.09
N ASN A 80 -14.66 0.89 0.06
CA ASN A 80 -15.47 1.06 -1.14
C ASN A 80 -14.89 2.14 -2.05
N ALA A 81 -15.02 1.95 -3.36
CA ALA A 81 -14.57 2.91 -4.36
C ALA A 81 -15.29 4.27 -4.23
N THR A 82 -16.59 4.25 -3.92
CA THR A 82 -17.39 5.46 -3.73
C THR A 82 -16.89 6.28 -2.54
N ASP A 83 -16.73 5.65 -1.38
CA ASP A 83 -16.23 6.32 -0.16
C ASP A 83 -14.81 6.83 -0.38
N LEU A 84 -13.97 6.04 -1.05
CA LEU A 84 -12.61 6.42 -1.40
C LEU A 84 -12.58 7.68 -2.29
N GLY A 85 -13.45 7.79 -3.29
CA GLY A 85 -13.53 8.96 -4.16
C GLY A 85 -13.95 10.22 -3.39
N ILE A 86 -14.96 10.11 -2.52
CA ILE A 86 -15.40 11.21 -1.64
C ILE A 86 -14.24 11.67 -0.74
N TRP A 87 -13.53 10.73 -0.12
CA TRP A 87 -12.41 11.05 0.75
C TRP A 87 -11.20 11.59 -0.02
N ALA A 88 -10.89 11.07 -1.22
CA ALA A 88 -9.83 11.61 -2.05
C ALA A 88 -10.08 13.08 -2.40
N GLN A 89 -11.33 13.44 -2.73
CA GLN A 89 -11.71 14.84 -2.97
C GLN A 89 -11.55 15.69 -1.71
N ARG A 90 -12.04 15.23 -0.55
CA ARG A 90 -11.90 15.95 0.73
C ARG A 90 -10.43 16.16 1.10
N ILE A 91 -9.62 15.10 1.05
CA ILE A 91 -8.20 15.12 1.38
C ILE A 91 -7.44 16.09 0.45
N SER A 92 -7.86 16.23 -0.81
CA SER A 92 -7.23 17.17 -1.74
C SER A 92 -7.40 18.64 -1.36
N ALA A 93 -8.41 18.96 -0.55
CA ALA A 93 -8.67 20.31 -0.03
C ALA A 93 -8.10 20.54 1.38
N MET A 94 -7.54 19.51 2.03
CA MET A 94 -6.99 19.60 3.39
C MET A 94 -5.49 19.84 3.35
N LYS A 95 -4.95 20.62 4.28
CA LYS A 95 -3.51 20.65 4.53
C LYS A 95 -3.04 19.37 5.22
N ALA A 96 -1.74 19.09 5.20
CA ALA A 96 -1.17 17.94 5.89
C ALA A 96 -1.45 17.98 7.39
N GLU A 97 -1.43 19.16 8.02
CA GLU A 97 -1.78 19.35 9.43
C GLU A 97 -3.20 18.85 9.74
N ASP A 98 -4.19 19.24 8.93
CA ASP A 98 -5.58 18.82 9.12
C ASP A 98 -5.77 17.32 8.92
N ARG A 99 -4.98 16.71 8.01
CA ARG A 99 -5.04 15.27 7.74
C ARG A 99 -4.58 14.44 8.94
N LEU A 100 -3.83 15.00 9.90
CA LEU A 100 -3.42 14.29 11.12
C LEU A 100 -4.61 13.98 12.03
N HIS A 101 -5.65 14.80 11.98
CA HIS A 101 -6.87 14.59 12.76
C HIS A 101 -7.77 13.50 12.17
N LEU A 102 -7.46 12.99 10.97
CA LEU A 102 -8.20 11.89 10.37
C LEU A 102 -7.84 10.55 11.05
N PRO A 103 -8.84 9.69 11.29
CA PRO A 103 -8.62 8.47 12.04
C PRO A 103 -7.69 7.51 11.29
N GLY A 104 -6.67 7.00 11.99
CA GLY A 104 -5.71 6.05 11.43
C GLY A 104 -4.66 6.69 10.51
N VAL A 105 -4.54 8.01 10.47
CA VAL A 105 -3.44 8.73 9.82
C VAL A 105 -2.35 9.00 10.84
N SER A 106 -1.09 8.84 10.43
CA SER A 106 0.07 9.22 11.23
C SER A 106 0.78 10.38 10.55
N GLU A 107 1.68 11.05 11.28
CA GLU A 107 2.52 12.13 10.75
C GLU A 107 3.21 11.77 9.43
N ALA A 108 3.94 10.65 9.42
CA ALA A 108 4.60 10.14 8.22
C ALA A 108 3.65 9.85 7.04
N ARG A 109 2.33 9.76 7.26
CA ARG A 109 1.33 9.48 6.22
C ARG A 109 0.57 10.71 5.76
N ALA A 110 0.41 11.74 6.59
CA ALA A 110 -0.42 12.90 6.27
C ALA A 110 -0.03 13.56 4.92
N HIS A 111 1.26 13.75 4.68
CA HIS A 111 1.77 14.32 3.44
C HIS A 111 1.49 13.45 2.21
N GLN A 112 1.61 12.12 2.36
CA GLN A 112 1.50 11.17 1.24
C GLN A 112 0.13 10.51 1.07
N LEU A 113 -0.82 10.83 1.94
CA LEU A 113 -2.14 10.20 1.97
C LEU A 113 -2.92 10.42 0.67
N LEU A 114 -2.89 11.65 0.12
CA LEU A 114 -3.61 11.98 -1.11
C LEU A 114 -3.09 11.16 -2.29
N ALA A 115 -1.77 11.12 -2.49
CA ALA A 115 -1.18 10.35 -3.59
C ALA A 115 -1.56 8.87 -3.50
N GLY A 116 -1.54 8.31 -2.29
CA GLY A 116 -2.02 6.95 -2.02
C GLY A 116 -3.51 6.75 -2.37
N ALA A 117 -4.36 7.72 -2.01
CA ALA A 117 -5.80 7.69 -2.33
C ALA A 117 -6.04 7.71 -3.85
N LEU A 118 -5.34 8.56 -4.60
CA LEU A 118 -5.48 8.68 -6.05
C LEU A 118 -5.04 7.41 -6.79
N VAL A 119 -3.98 6.74 -6.30
CA VAL A 119 -3.54 5.45 -6.86
C VAL A 119 -4.59 4.36 -6.59
N ALA A 120 -5.09 4.27 -5.36
CA ALA A 120 -6.11 3.30 -4.98
C ALA A 120 -7.43 3.52 -5.75
N GLU A 121 -7.85 4.77 -5.90
CA GLU A 121 -9.03 5.18 -6.68
C GLU A 121 -8.90 4.72 -8.14
N ALA A 122 -7.78 5.09 -8.79
CA ALA A 122 -7.54 4.73 -10.18
C ALA A 122 -7.42 3.21 -10.39
N ALA A 123 -6.84 2.47 -9.44
CA ALA A 123 -6.77 1.01 -9.50
C ALA A 123 -8.18 0.39 -9.44
N LEU A 124 -9.00 0.75 -8.44
CA LEU A 124 -10.37 0.23 -8.33
C LEU A 124 -11.21 0.56 -9.57
N GLU A 125 -11.07 1.77 -10.11
CA GLU A 125 -11.78 2.19 -11.32
C GLU A 125 -11.36 1.40 -12.56
N LEU A 126 -10.06 1.30 -12.84
CA LEU A 126 -9.55 0.63 -14.05
C LEU A 126 -9.85 -0.87 -14.04
N PHE A 127 -9.74 -1.51 -12.88
CA PHE A 127 -10.13 -2.91 -12.70
C PHE A 127 -11.64 -3.12 -12.51
N LYS A 128 -12.45 -2.06 -12.46
CA LYS A 128 -13.92 -2.09 -12.30
C LYS A 128 -14.37 -2.85 -11.05
N PHE A 129 -13.66 -2.67 -9.95
CA PHE A 129 -14.02 -3.20 -8.64
C PHE A 129 -14.67 -2.12 -7.77
N LYS A 130 -15.81 -2.47 -7.15
CA LYS A 130 -16.55 -1.55 -6.28
C LYS A 130 -15.94 -1.42 -4.89
N LYS A 131 -15.12 -2.40 -4.48
CA LYS A 131 -14.50 -2.45 -3.15
C LYS A 131 -13.29 -3.38 -3.13
N LEU A 132 -12.49 -3.23 -2.08
CA LEU A 132 -11.44 -4.17 -1.69
C LEU A 132 -11.54 -4.50 -0.20
N ARG A 133 -10.94 -5.62 0.20
CA ARG A 133 -10.79 -6.05 1.59
C ARG A 133 -9.41 -5.70 2.09
N ILE A 134 -9.31 -5.19 3.31
CA ILE A 134 -8.01 -4.89 3.92
C ILE A 134 -7.38 -6.18 4.40
N CYS A 135 -6.23 -6.52 3.81
CA CYS A 135 -5.43 -7.64 4.25
C CYS A 135 -4.45 -7.16 5.34
N PRO A 136 -4.46 -7.80 6.53
CA PRO A 136 -3.53 -7.43 7.59
C PRO A 136 -2.09 -7.83 7.31
N TRP A 137 -1.89 -8.79 6.40
CA TRP A 137 -0.58 -9.35 6.03
C TRP A 137 -0.06 -8.69 4.76
N ALA A 138 1.25 -8.54 4.66
CA ALA A 138 1.90 -7.91 3.53
C ALA A 138 3.25 -8.60 3.25
N LEU A 139 4.19 -7.85 2.68
CA LEU A 139 5.48 -8.37 2.24
C LEU A 139 6.28 -9.02 3.38
N ARG A 140 6.24 -8.48 4.60
CA ARG A 140 6.97 -9.04 5.74
C ARG A 140 6.52 -10.47 6.02
N GLU A 141 5.22 -10.67 6.15
CA GLU A 141 4.65 -11.98 6.45
C GLU A 141 4.88 -12.94 5.27
N GLY A 142 4.76 -12.47 4.03
CA GLY A 142 5.07 -13.27 2.84
C GLY A 142 6.53 -13.73 2.77
N LEU A 143 7.49 -12.90 3.18
CA LEU A 143 8.91 -13.27 3.25
C LEU A 143 9.18 -14.30 4.35
N ILE A 144 8.55 -14.15 5.51
CA ILE A 144 8.66 -15.11 6.62
C ILE A 144 8.13 -16.47 6.19
N LEU A 145 6.91 -16.52 5.63
CA LEU A 145 6.30 -17.77 5.16
C LEU A 145 7.15 -18.44 4.09
N ARG A 146 7.62 -17.67 3.09
CA ARG A 146 8.50 -18.19 2.05
C ARG A 146 9.77 -18.81 2.64
N ARG A 147 10.37 -18.18 3.66
CA ARG A 147 11.56 -18.72 4.32
C ARG A 147 11.26 -20.00 5.08
N LEU A 148 10.10 -20.09 5.74
CA LEU A 148 9.67 -21.30 6.44
C LEU A 148 9.43 -22.45 5.46
N ASP A 149 8.71 -22.21 4.37
CA ASP A 149 8.49 -23.22 3.32
C ASP A 149 9.83 -23.79 2.82
N GLN A 150 10.79 -22.92 2.55
CA GLN A 150 12.13 -23.34 2.10
C GLN A 150 12.87 -24.16 3.15
N LEU A 151 12.83 -23.77 4.42
CA LEU A 151 13.49 -24.53 5.50
C LEU A 151 12.87 -25.92 5.68
N VAL A 152 11.57 -26.06 5.42
CA VAL A 152 10.85 -27.32 5.58
C VAL A 152 11.01 -28.22 4.35
N PHE A 153 11.02 -27.65 3.14
CA PHE A 153 10.92 -28.42 1.89
C PHE A 153 12.22 -28.43 1.05
N ASP A 154 13.05 -27.39 1.10
CA ASP A 154 14.19 -27.18 0.19
C ASP A 154 15.57 -27.15 0.89
N GLY A 155 15.60 -27.14 2.23
CA GLY A 155 16.83 -27.04 3.04
C GLY A 155 17.32 -25.60 3.29
N PRO A 156 18.47 -25.41 3.96
CA PRO A 156 19.01 -24.09 4.26
C PRO A 156 19.35 -23.31 2.97
N LEU A 157 18.98 -22.01 2.92
CA LEU A 157 19.42 -21.12 1.85
C LEU A 157 20.87 -20.71 2.09
N GLU A 158 21.66 -20.68 1.03
CA GLU A 158 22.83 -19.81 0.96
C GLU A 158 22.37 -18.34 1.11
N PRO A 159 23.06 -17.52 1.92
CA PRO A 159 22.70 -16.12 2.10
C PRO A 159 22.70 -15.37 0.75
N ALA A 160 21.83 -14.36 0.65
CA ALA A 160 21.80 -13.52 -0.55
C ALA A 160 23.20 -12.93 -0.81
N PRO A 161 23.62 -12.72 -2.07
CA PRO A 161 25.02 -12.37 -2.39
C PRO A 161 25.58 -11.12 -1.69
N HIS A 162 24.68 -10.24 -1.22
CA HIS A 162 25.01 -9.00 -0.51
C HIS A 162 25.00 -9.14 1.02
N ILE A 163 24.65 -10.31 1.55
CA ILE A 163 24.73 -10.65 2.96
C ILE A 163 26.04 -11.40 3.14
N THR A 164 27.05 -10.71 3.66
CA THR A 164 28.28 -11.38 4.10
C THR A 164 27.91 -12.41 5.16
N PRO A 165 28.21 -13.71 4.95
CA PRO A 165 27.98 -14.69 6.00
C PRO A 165 28.78 -14.28 7.25
N PRO A 166 28.24 -14.49 8.46
CA PRO A 166 28.98 -14.21 9.67
C PRO A 166 30.31 -14.99 9.63
N GLN A 167 31.44 -14.29 9.82
CA GLN A 167 32.72 -14.96 10.00
C GLN A 167 32.55 -15.93 11.17
N ALA A 168 32.80 -17.22 10.93
CA ALA A 168 32.80 -18.22 11.98
C ALA A 168 33.76 -17.74 13.06
N ALA A 169 33.22 -17.31 14.20
CA ALA A 169 34.03 -16.97 15.36
C ALA A 169 34.79 -18.25 15.72
N GLY A 170 36.12 -18.21 15.53
CA GLY A 170 36.99 -19.33 15.80
C GLY A 170 36.74 -19.80 17.23
N VAL A 171 36.26 -21.03 17.36
CA VAL A 171 36.26 -21.75 18.63
C VAL A 171 37.72 -22.01 18.94
N ALA A 172 38.36 -21.08 19.67
CA ALA A 172 39.67 -21.31 20.24
C ALA A 172 39.52 -22.46 21.23
N ALA A 173 40.07 -23.61 20.86
CA ALA A 173 40.22 -24.77 21.73
C ALA A 173 41.00 -24.33 22.98
N ILE A 174 40.33 -24.38 24.12
CA ILE A 174 41.00 -24.31 25.42
C ILE A 174 41.59 -25.70 25.64
N GLN A 175 42.92 -25.81 25.50
CA GLN A 175 43.72 -26.89 26.07
C GLN A 175 44.01 -26.59 27.54
#